data_AF-A0A244EEF7-F1
#
_entry.id   AF-A0A244EEF7-F1
#
_cell.length_a   1.000
_cell.length_b   1.000
_cell.length_c   1.000
_cell.angle_alpha   90.00
_cell.angle_beta   90.00
_cell.angle_gamma   90.00
#
_symmetry.space_group_name_H-M   'P 1'
#
loop_
_entity.id
_entity.type
_entity.pdbx_description
1 polymer ?
#
loop_
_entity_poly.entity_id
_entity_poly.type
_entity_poly.pdbx_seq_one_letter_code
_entity_poly.pdbx_strand_id
1 'polypeptide(L)'
;MTQFNNGKVYHGSDAVQGGRLQGATAETDYFYFFCPNCPDKEMLRVLDHGVRHEQPDNPYDTKVGGPKSATGFVLALKVHCRKCGFTDFVKIGNLGWQGGKHQEALDSTV
;
A
#
# COMPACT_ATOMS: atom_id res chain seq x y z
N MET A 1 12.84 -19.00 6.09
CA MET A 1 12.14 -17.70 5.95
C MET A 1 10.73 -17.85 6.48
N THR A 2 10.29 -16.96 7.36
CA THR A 2 8.90 -16.94 7.84
C THR A 2 8.01 -16.46 6.70
N GLN A 3 6.93 -17.18 6.41
CA GLN A 3 5.94 -16.71 5.43
C GLN A 3 5.23 -15.47 5.98
N PHE A 4 5.00 -14.44 5.16
CA PHE A 4 4.24 -13.26 5.58
C PHE A 4 2.90 -13.66 6.18
N ASN A 5 2.51 -12.95 7.25
CA ASN A 5 1.30 -13.22 8.03
C ASN A 5 1.21 -14.68 8.52
N ASN A 6 2.36 -15.30 8.78
CA ASN A 6 2.47 -16.71 9.17
C ASN A 6 1.77 -17.66 8.17
N GLY A 7 1.80 -17.31 6.88
CA GLY A 7 1.15 -18.08 5.82
C GLY A 7 -0.38 -17.98 5.77
N LYS A 8 -1.00 -17.19 6.66
CA LYS A 8 -2.46 -16.99 6.66
C LYS A 8 -2.91 -16.05 5.56
N VAL A 9 -4.08 -16.32 4.99
CA VAL A 9 -4.77 -15.43 4.04
C VAL A 9 -4.95 -14.05 4.67
N TYR A 10 -4.85 -13.02 3.84
CA TYR A 10 -4.96 -11.63 4.26
C TYR A 10 -5.56 -10.80 3.13
N HIS A 11 -6.28 -9.76 3.52
CA HIS A 11 -6.84 -8.75 2.64
C HIS A 11 -6.96 -7.44 3.42
N GLY A 12 -6.86 -6.30 2.75
CA GLY A 12 -7.10 -5.02 3.39
C GLY A 12 -8.59 -4.86 3.70
N SER A 13 -8.96 -4.37 4.86
CA SER A 13 -10.36 -4.07 5.17
C SER A 13 -10.87 -2.87 4.38
N ASP A 14 -12.17 -2.62 4.44
CA ASP A 14 -12.79 -1.41 3.89
C ASP A 14 -12.09 -0.13 4.37
N ALA A 15 -11.62 -0.10 5.63
CA ALA A 15 -10.97 1.07 6.21
C ALA A 15 -9.69 1.49 5.47
N VAL A 16 -9.05 0.58 4.72
CA VAL A 16 -7.86 0.88 3.93
C VAL A 16 -8.08 0.87 2.42
N GLN A 17 -9.33 0.70 1.98
CA GLN A 17 -9.71 0.70 0.57
C GLN A 17 -10.41 2.00 0.17
N GLY A 18 -10.51 2.24 -1.14
CA GLY A 18 -11.27 3.37 -1.68
C GLY A 18 -10.72 4.73 -1.26
N GLY A 19 -9.40 4.86 -1.13
CA GLY A 19 -8.75 6.11 -0.74
C GLY A 19 -8.87 6.49 0.74
N ARG A 20 -9.41 5.59 1.58
CA ARG A 20 -9.62 5.85 3.02
C ARG A 20 -8.34 5.80 3.84
N LEU A 21 -7.34 5.01 3.42
CA LEU A 21 -6.03 5.06 4.05
C LEU A 21 -5.22 6.23 3.50
N GLN A 22 -4.75 7.07 4.41
CA GLN A 22 -3.89 8.20 4.10
C GLN A 22 -2.50 8.01 4.70
N GLY A 23 -1.56 8.83 4.25
CA GLY A 23 -0.21 8.89 4.80
C GLY A 23 0.54 10.10 4.28
N ALA A 24 1.70 10.35 4.86
CA ALA A 24 2.61 11.40 4.41
C ALA A 24 4.05 11.08 4.84
N THR A 25 5.00 11.76 4.23
CA THR A 25 6.37 11.87 4.74
C THR A 25 6.43 12.89 5.87
N ALA A 26 7.43 12.75 6.75
CA ALA A 26 7.72 13.71 7.81
C ALA A 26 8.93 14.58 7.43
N GLU A 27 9.76 14.97 8.40
CA GLU A 27 11.05 15.66 8.17
C GLU A 27 12.07 14.81 7.40
N THR A 28 11.77 13.52 7.19
CA THR A 28 12.57 12.55 6.44
C THR A 28 11.76 11.98 5.28
N ASP A 29 12.40 11.18 4.43
CA ASP A 29 11.79 10.51 3.28
C ASP A 29 10.98 9.25 3.63
N TYR A 30 10.88 8.89 4.91
CA TYR A 30 10.02 7.80 5.35
C TYR A 30 8.55 8.14 5.17
N PHE A 31 7.81 7.31 4.44
CA PHE A 31 6.37 7.41 4.34
C PHE A 31 5.69 6.74 5.54
N TYR A 32 4.81 7.49 6.20
CA TYR A 32 4.02 7.02 7.34
C TYR A 32 2.56 6.86 6.94
N PHE A 33 1.96 5.74 7.31
CA PHE A 33 0.52 5.53 7.19
C PHE A 33 -0.19 6.10 8.42
N PHE A 34 -1.32 6.75 8.22
CA PHE A 34 -2.16 7.28 9.29
C PHE A 34 -3.31 6.33 9.60
N CYS A 35 -3.61 6.15 10.88
CA CYS A 35 -4.71 5.31 11.33
C CYS A 35 -6.06 5.94 10.94
N PRO A 36 -6.92 5.25 10.17
CA PRO A 36 -8.21 5.80 9.75
C PRO A 36 -9.20 5.96 10.91
N ASN A 37 -8.95 5.31 12.05
CA ASN A 37 -9.84 5.33 13.21
C ASN A 37 -9.46 6.39 14.26
N CYS A 38 -8.29 7.04 14.14
CA CYS A 38 -7.83 8.03 15.10
C CYS A 38 -7.94 9.44 14.50
N PRO A 39 -8.54 10.42 15.22
CA PRO A 39 -8.72 11.78 14.70
C PRO A 39 -7.38 12.50 14.48
N ASP A 40 -6.36 12.17 15.28
CA ASP A 40 -5.07 12.88 15.31
C ASP A 40 -4.04 12.30 14.31
N LYS A 41 -4.47 11.56 13.29
CA LYS A 41 -3.59 10.91 12.31
C LYS A 41 -2.48 10.06 12.95
N GLU A 42 -2.83 9.30 13.97
CA GLU A 42 -1.90 8.40 14.68
C GLU A 42 -1.16 7.51 13.68
N MET A 43 0.17 7.45 13.76
CA MET A 43 0.98 6.68 12.83
C MET A 43 0.78 5.16 13.02
N LEU A 44 0.56 4.44 11.92
CA LEU A 44 0.54 2.99 11.92
C LEU A 44 1.97 2.44 11.86
N ARG A 45 2.24 1.41 12.65
CA ARG A 45 3.47 0.62 12.58
C ARG A 45 3.36 -0.45 11.51
N VAL A 46 4.39 -0.63 10.70
CA VAL A 46 4.54 -1.83 9.87
C VAL A 46 5.10 -2.95 10.74
N LEU A 47 4.34 -4.04 10.89
CA LEU A 47 4.69 -5.18 11.74
C LEU A 47 5.28 -6.35 10.97
N ASP A 48 4.92 -6.49 9.69
CA ASP A 48 5.36 -7.57 8.82
C ASP A 48 5.32 -7.09 7.37
N HIS A 49 6.16 -7.67 6.51
CA HIS A 49 6.20 -7.36 5.08
C HIS A 49 6.48 -8.62 4.25
N GLY A 50 5.98 -8.65 3.02
CA GLY A 50 6.24 -9.76 2.11
C GLY A 50 6.11 -9.37 0.66
N VAL A 51 7.02 -9.86 -0.18
CA VAL A 51 6.94 -9.73 -1.63
C VAL A 51 5.85 -10.68 -2.13
N ARG A 52 4.87 -10.14 -2.86
CA ARG A 52 3.70 -10.87 -3.37
C ARG A 52 3.79 -11.17 -4.84
N HIS A 53 4.38 -10.24 -5.55
CA HIS A 53 4.66 -10.39 -6.96
C HIS A 53 5.97 -9.68 -7.24
N GLU A 54 6.77 -10.29 -8.09
CA GLU A 54 7.95 -9.69 -8.68
C GLU A 54 8.04 -10.24 -10.10
N GLN A 55 8.23 -9.34 -11.06
CA GLN A 55 8.34 -9.70 -12.47
C GLN A 55 9.34 -8.78 -13.18
N PRO A 56 9.97 -9.25 -14.27
CA PRO A 56 11.01 -8.49 -14.96
C PRO A 56 10.54 -7.17 -15.58
N ASP A 57 9.24 -7.01 -15.81
CA ASP A 57 8.66 -5.90 -16.54
C ASP A 57 7.54 -5.20 -15.74
N ASN A 58 7.36 -3.89 -15.95
CA ASN A 58 6.18 -3.17 -15.47
C ASN A 58 5.22 -2.96 -16.66
N PRO A 59 3.99 -3.53 -16.64
CA PRO A 59 3.06 -3.45 -17.75
C PRO A 59 2.54 -2.02 -18.01
N TYR A 60 2.83 -1.07 -17.13
CA TYR A 60 2.47 0.34 -17.29
C TYR A 60 3.56 1.19 -17.95
N ASP A 61 4.79 0.69 -18.10
CA ASP A 61 5.89 1.43 -18.74
C ASP A 61 5.56 1.82 -20.19
N THR A 62 4.73 1.04 -20.88
CA THR A 62 4.26 1.32 -22.23
C THR A 62 2.98 2.16 -22.29
N LYS A 63 2.28 2.31 -21.17
CA LYS A 63 0.95 2.95 -21.10
C LYS A 63 0.99 4.38 -20.58
N VAL A 64 1.88 4.68 -19.63
CA VAL A 64 1.89 5.98 -18.92
C VAL A 64 2.94 6.93 -19.50
N GLY A 65 3.93 6.41 -20.24
CA GLY A 65 5.06 7.19 -20.75
C GLY A 65 6.01 7.66 -19.63
N GLY A 66 7.19 8.17 -19.99
CA GLY A 66 8.17 8.67 -19.02
C GLY A 66 9.16 7.61 -18.50
N PRO A 67 9.76 7.84 -17.31
CA PRO A 67 10.73 6.93 -16.71
C PRO A 67 10.16 5.54 -16.49
N LYS A 68 10.91 4.51 -16.89
CA LYS A 68 10.51 3.10 -16.78
C LYS A 68 10.95 2.51 -15.45
N SER A 69 10.16 1.56 -14.94
CA SER A 69 10.61 0.76 -13.81
C SER A 69 11.49 -0.40 -14.27
N ALA A 70 12.52 -0.72 -13.50
CA ALA A 70 13.38 -1.86 -13.81
C ALA A 70 12.66 -3.21 -13.64
N THR A 71 11.69 -3.28 -12.73
CA THR A 71 10.91 -4.49 -12.41
C THR A 71 9.48 -4.11 -11.98
N GLY A 72 8.54 -5.03 -12.16
CA GLY A 72 7.20 -4.94 -11.59
C GLY A 72 7.13 -5.66 -10.24
N PHE A 73 6.52 -5.07 -9.22
CA PHE A 73 6.42 -5.64 -7.89
C PHE A 73 5.14 -5.27 -7.14
N VAL A 74 4.79 -6.11 -6.16
CA VAL A 74 3.82 -5.81 -5.11
C VAL A 74 4.36 -6.28 -3.76
N LEU A 75 4.47 -5.36 -2.81
CA LEU A 75 4.76 -5.62 -1.41
C LEU A 75 3.45 -5.60 -0.62
N ALA A 76 3.21 -6.61 0.20
CA ALA A 76 2.18 -6.58 1.22
C ALA A 76 2.79 -6.19 2.56
N LEU A 77 2.11 -5.32 3.31
CA LEU A 77 2.50 -4.88 4.63
C LEU A 77 1.38 -5.18 5.61
N LYS A 78 1.72 -5.65 6.81
CA LYS A 78 0.80 -5.70 7.94
C LYS A 78 1.00 -4.43 8.76
N VAL A 79 -0.06 -3.65 8.97
CA VAL A 79 0.00 -2.38 9.69
C VAL A 79 -0.79 -2.44 10.99
N HIS A 80 -0.37 -1.67 12.00
CA HIS A 80 -0.99 -1.66 13.32
C HIS A 80 -0.95 -0.29 14.00
N CYS A 81 -2.10 0.14 14.54
CA CYS A 81 -2.23 1.33 15.38
C CYS A 81 -2.05 0.97 16.86
N ARG A 82 -1.06 1.56 17.52
CA ARG A 82 -0.83 1.34 18.95
C ARG A 82 -1.95 1.94 19.83
N LYS A 83 -2.55 3.06 19.40
CA LYS A 83 -3.56 3.81 20.18
C LYS A 83 -4.89 3.09 20.26
N CYS A 84 -5.44 2.63 19.14
CA CYS A 84 -6.78 2.02 19.07
C CYS A 84 -6.79 0.53 18.73
N GLY A 85 -5.62 -0.11 18.56
CA GLY A 85 -5.50 -1.54 18.26
C GLY A 85 -5.85 -1.94 16.82
N PHE A 86 -6.21 -0.99 15.95
CA PHE A 86 -6.51 -1.24 14.54
C PHE A 86 -5.36 -2.01 13.88
N THR A 87 -5.66 -3.12 13.22
CA THR A 87 -4.68 -3.93 12.51
C THR A 87 -5.23 -4.29 11.14
N ASP A 88 -4.44 -4.09 10.10
CA ASP A 88 -4.88 -4.30 8.73
C ASP A 88 -3.72 -4.65 7.80
N PHE A 89 -4.02 -4.85 6.53
CA PHE A 89 -3.07 -5.18 5.48
C PHE A 89 -3.17 -4.22 4.30
N VAL A 90 -2.04 -3.71 3.86
CA VAL A 90 -1.94 -2.79 2.72
C VAL A 90 -0.97 -3.35 1.69
N LYS A 91 -1.10 -2.89 0.44
CA LYS A 91 -0.19 -3.27 -0.63
C LYS A 91 0.40 -2.03 -1.27
N ILE A 92 1.70 -2.05 -1.51
CA ILE A 92 2.42 -1.04 -2.29
C ILE A 92 3.00 -1.75 -3.49
N GLY A 93 2.81 -1.22 -4.68
CA GLY A 93 3.37 -1.82 -5.88
C GLY A 93 3.22 -0.93 -7.08
N ASN A 94 3.99 -1.24 -8.11
CA ASN A 94 3.95 -0.61 -9.42
C ASN A 94 3.34 -1.55 -10.48
N LEU A 95 2.50 -2.49 -10.05
CA LEU A 95 1.66 -3.31 -10.94
C LEU A 95 0.19 -2.85 -10.94
N GLY A 96 -0.14 -1.86 -10.11
CA GLY A 96 -1.43 -1.16 -10.15
C GLY A 96 -1.41 0.05 -11.07
N TRP A 97 -2.54 0.74 -11.15
CA TRP A 97 -2.67 2.02 -11.85
C TRP A 97 -1.62 3.03 -11.37
N GLN A 98 -0.94 3.68 -12.31
CA GLN A 98 0.21 4.57 -12.08
C GLN A 98 0.06 5.96 -12.71
N GLY A 99 -1.11 6.27 -13.28
CA GLY A 99 -1.35 7.53 -13.99
C GLY A 99 -2.20 8.52 -13.21
N GLY A 100 -2.18 9.78 -13.65
CA GLY A 100 -3.25 10.74 -13.43
C GLY A 100 -3.63 11.05 -11.97
N LYS A 101 -4.93 11.25 -11.72
CA LYS A 101 -5.47 11.68 -10.42
C LYS A 101 -5.95 10.47 -9.62
N HIS A 102 -5.82 10.53 -8.29
CA HIS A 102 -6.33 9.48 -7.40
C HIS A 102 -7.82 9.15 -7.64
N GLN A 103 -8.65 10.15 -7.94
CA GLN A 103 -10.06 9.93 -8.27
C GLN A 103 -10.25 8.96 -9.45
N GLU A 104 -9.39 9.03 -10.47
CA GLU A 104 -9.48 8.14 -11.63
C GLU A 104 -9.22 6.68 -11.23
N ALA A 105 -8.35 6.47 -10.25
CA ALA A 105 -8.10 5.14 -9.69
C ALA A 105 -9.30 4.60 -8.89
N LEU A 106 -10.10 5.48 -8.28
CA LEU A 106 -11.31 5.10 -7.54
C LEU A 106 -12.46 4.76 -8.49
N ASP A 107 -12.59 5.50 -9.59
CA ASP A 107 -13.64 5.30 -10.59
C ASP A 107 -13.41 4.03 -11.45
N SER A 108 -12.16 3.58 -11.54
CA SER A 108 -11.76 2.35 -12.25
C SER A 108 -12.20 1.04 -11.56
N THR A 109 -12.82 1.14 -10.38
CA THR A 109 -13.29 0.01 -9.55
C THR A 109 -14.80 -0.27 -9.68
N VAL A 110 -15.47 0.34 -10.66
CA VAL A 110 -16.89 0.08 -11.02
C VAL A 110 -16.98 -0.79 -12.26
#